data_AF-A0A3B8RQM9-F1
#
_entry.id   AF-A0A3B8RQM9-F1
#
_cell.length_a   1.000
_cell.length_b   1.000
_cell.length_c   1.000
_cell.angle_alpha   90.00
_cell.angle_beta   90.00
_cell.angle_gamma   90.00
#
_symmetry.space_group_name_H-M   'P 1'
#
loop_
_entity.id
_entity.type
_entity.pdbx_description
1 polymer ?
#
loop_
_entity_poly.entity_id
_entity_poly.type
_entity_poly.pdbx_seq_one_letter_code
_entity_poly.pdbx_strand_id
1 'polypeptide(L)'
;KKSEMINYLIKYEPFSKSYSMYSNKPEAVYILANLICKRSPAKTFYNSPQSIKLDQLQSSIRSEDENIFLVWFKESNYNFLFTLDELQKNIRMKEVVHLKDGDIYTFLKHDLN
;
A
#
# COMPACT_ATOMS: atom_id res chain seq x y z
N LYS A 1 -22.67 2.65 3.26
CA LYS A 1 -21.91 2.77 4.52
C LYS A 1 -20.73 3.70 4.27
N LYS A 2 -20.40 4.60 5.21
CA LYS A 2 -19.23 5.48 5.09
C LYS A 2 -17.98 4.65 5.40
N SER A 3 -16.94 4.76 4.58
CA SER A 3 -15.68 4.01 4.76
C SER A 3 -14.92 4.52 5.99
N GLU A 4 -14.52 3.64 6.90
CA GLU A 4 -13.72 3.99 8.08
C GLU A 4 -12.31 4.38 7.65
N MET A 5 -11.74 3.65 6.69
CA MET A 5 -10.47 3.97 6.05
C MET A 5 -10.42 5.41 5.51
N ILE A 6 -11.38 5.80 4.67
CA ILE A 6 -11.40 7.15 4.09
C ILE A 6 -11.53 8.21 5.17
N ASN A 7 -12.41 8.01 6.15
CA ASN A 7 -12.56 8.96 7.26
C ASN A 7 -11.27 9.09 8.07
N TYR A 8 -10.54 7.99 8.26
CA TYR A 8 -9.24 8.00 8.95
C TYR A 8 -8.21 8.80 8.15
N LEU A 9 -8.08 8.51 6.84
CA LEU A 9 -7.13 9.19 5.95
C LEU A 9 -7.36 10.72 5.88
N ILE A 10 -8.61 11.16 5.84
CA ILE A 10 -8.95 12.61 5.82
C ILE A 10 -8.56 13.29 7.14
N LYS A 11 -8.69 12.59 8.28
CA LYS A 11 -8.44 13.17 9.61
C LYS A 11 -6.97 13.16 10.00
N TYR A 12 -6.15 12.30 9.39
CA TYR A 12 -4.79 12.07 9.84
C TYR A 12 -3.79 12.89 9.01
N GLU A 13 -3.38 14.04 9.55
CA GLU A 13 -2.46 14.99 8.89
C GLU A 13 -1.11 14.42 8.41
N PRO A 14 -0.48 13.41 9.04
CA PRO A 14 0.82 12.90 8.61
C PRO A 14 0.86 12.51 7.13
N PHE A 15 -0.25 12.10 6.53
CA PHE A 15 -0.29 11.72 5.11
C PHE A 15 -0.16 12.89 4.12
N SER A 16 -0.17 14.13 4.60
CA SER A 16 -0.14 15.34 3.76
C SER A 16 1.27 15.89 3.46
N LYS A 17 2.32 15.42 4.14
CA LYS A 17 3.68 15.96 3.99
C LYS A 17 4.74 14.85 3.99
N SER A 18 5.31 14.58 2.81
CA SER A 18 6.54 13.80 2.63
C SER A 18 6.48 12.27 2.87
N TYR A 19 5.31 11.64 2.73
CA TYR A 19 5.18 10.18 2.79
C TYR A 19 4.81 9.59 1.44
N SER A 20 5.48 8.51 1.04
CA SER A 20 5.05 7.70 -0.10
C SER A 20 3.90 6.79 0.33
N MET A 21 2.74 6.94 -0.30
CA MET A 21 1.57 6.11 0.00
C MET A 21 1.29 5.14 -1.14
N TYR A 22 1.13 3.86 -0.82
CA TYR A 22 0.66 2.81 -1.71
C TYR A 22 -0.73 2.34 -1.30
N SER A 23 -1.55 1.91 -2.27
CA SER A 23 -2.86 1.35 -1.99
C SER A 23 -3.27 0.30 -3.00
N ASN A 24 -4.05 -0.69 -2.57
CA ASN A 24 -4.72 -1.60 -3.49
C ASN A 24 -5.94 -0.96 -4.18
N LYS A 25 -6.35 0.25 -3.77
CA LYS A 25 -7.37 1.09 -4.42
C LYS A 25 -6.93 2.56 -4.43
N PRO A 26 -5.86 2.92 -5.15
CA PRO A 26 -5.35 4.28 -5.15
C PRO A 26 -6.38 5.31 -5.65
N GLU A 27 -7.27 4.90 -6.56
CA GLU A 27 -8.32 5.76 -7.10
C GLU A 27 -9.33 6.16 -6.02
N ALA A 28 -9.69 5.25 -5.12
CA ALA A 28 -10.61 5.54 -4.01
C ALA A 28 -9.97 6.51 -3.00
N VAL A 29 -8.68 6.33 -2.72
CA VAL A 29 -7.91 7.22 -1.84
C VAL A 29 -7.86 8.64 -2.45
N TYR A 30 -7.55 8.76 -3.73
CA TYR A 30 -7.50 10.05 -4.40
C TYR A 30 -8.87 10.74 -4.46
N ILE A 31 -9.90 10.05 -4.95
CA ILE A 31 -11.23 10.64 -5.15
C ILE A 31 -11.87 11.05 -3.82
N LEU A 32 -11.71 10.25 -2.76
CA LEU A 32 -12.47 10.42 -1.53
C LEU A 32 -11.68 11.13 -0.41
N ALA A 33 -10.35 11.03 -0.40
CA ALA A 33 -9.50 11.67 0.61
C ALA A 33 -8.59 12.77 0.04
N ASN A 34 -8.57 12.98 -1.28
CA ASN A 34 -7.69 13.94 -1.97
C ASN A 34 -6.20 13.72 -1.65
N LEU A 35 -5.80 12.46 -1.50
CA LEU A 35 -4.42 12.05 -1.24
C LEU A 35 -3.81 11.39 -2.47
N ILE A 36 -2.59 11.81 -2.83
CA ILE A 36 -1.83 11.17 -3.90
C ILE A 36 -1.34 9.81 -3.39
N CYS A 37 -1.69 8.76 -4.11
CA CYS A 37 -1.36 7.39 -3.74
C CYS A 37 -0.96 6.58 -4.97
N LYS A 38 0.15 5.86 -4.86
CA LYS A 38 0.62 4.91 -5.88
C LYS A 38 -0.14 3.61 -5.76
N ARG A 39 -0.27 2.89 -6.87
CA ARG A 39 -0.84 1.54 -6.84
C ARG A 39 0.10 0.60 -6.09
N SER A 40 -0.48 -0.25 -5.25
CA SER A 40 0.22 -1.35 -4.60
C SER A 40 0.97 -2.21 -5.64
N PRO A 41 2.09 -2.82 -5.25
CA PRO A 41 2.86 -3.69 -6.12
C PRO A 41 2.05 -4.73 -6.88
N ALA A 42 2.26 -4.78 -8.20
CA ALA A 42 1.65 -5.76 -9.06
C ALA A 42 2.49 -7.05 -9.09
N LYS A 43 1.80 -8.19 -8.99
CA LYS A 43 2.36 -9.54 -9.14
C LYS A 43 2.63 -9.87 -10.60
N THR A 44 1.85 -9.33 -11.52
CA THR A 44 1.99 -9.56 -12.96
C THR A 44 2.05 -8.24 -13.71
N PHE A 45 2.71 -8.23 -14.87
CA PHE A 45 2.56 -7.11 -15.80
C PHE A 45 1.10 -6.98 -16.25
N TYR A 46 0.69 -5.75 -16.59
CA TYR A 46 -0.67 -5.48 -17.07
C TYR A 46 -0.98 -6.34 -18.30
N ASN A 47 -2.06 -7.12 -18.24
CA ASN A 47 -2.49 -8.06 -19.29
C ASN A 47 -1.45 -9.12 -19.70
N SER A 48 -0.52 -9.48 -18.81
CA SER A 48 0.48 -10.52 -19.09
C SER A 48 0.53 -11.55 -17.96
N PRO A 49 0.71 -12.85 -18.27
CA PRO A 49 0.95 -13.88 -17.26
C PRO A 49 2.36 -13.79 -16.67
N GLN A 50 3.23 -12.92 -17.21
CA GLN A 50 4.59 -12.76 -16.73
C GLN A 50 4.59 -12.15 -15.32
N SER A 51 5.11 -12.93 -14.37
CA SER A 51 5.21 -12.52 -12.97
C SER A 51 6.39 -11.58 -12.76
N ILE A 52 6.15 -10.49 -12.02
CA ILE A 52 7.20 -9.60 -11.53
C ILE A 52 7.87 -10.29 -10.34
N LYS A 53 9.19 -10.42 -10.38
CA LYS A 53 9.95 -10.99 -9.25
C LYS A 53 9.90 -10.02 -8.07
N LEU A 54 9.61 -10.54 -6.88
CA LEU A 54 9.55 -9.78 -5.62
C LEU A 54 10.84 -8.98 -5.32
N ASP A 55 11.99 -9.41 -5.82
CA ASP A 55 13.27 -8.70 -5.67
C ASP A 55 13.27 -7.32 -6.37
N GLN A 56 12.57 -7.21 -7.50
CA GLN A 56 12.39 -5.93 -8.21
C GLN A 56 11.46 -4.99 -7.43
N LEU A 57 10.52 -5.56 -6.69
CA LEU A 57 9.65 -4.80 -5.82
C LEU A 57 10.42 -4.20 -4.64
N GLN A 58 11.23 -5.00 -3.95
CA GLN A 58 12.07 -4.49 -2.86
C GLN A 58 12.96 -3.34 -3.33
N SER A 59 13.55 -3.46 -4.53
CA SER A 59 14.41 -2.42 -5.10
C SER A 59 13.66 -1.12 -5.39
N SER A 60 12.40 -1.22 -5.83
CA SER A 60 11.54 -0.07 -6.11
C SER A 60 11.12 0.65 -4.83
N ILE A 61 10.72 -0.11 -3.80
CA ILE A 61 10.37 0.41 -2.47
C ILE A 61 11.59 1.02 -1.77
N ARG A 62 12.77 0.40 -1.91
CA ARG A 62 14.06 0.89 -1.36
C ARG A 62 14.45 2.27 -1.89
N SER A 63 14.04 2.62 -3.11
CA SER A 63 14.40 3.89 -3.75
C SER A 63 13.53 5.08 -3.36
N GLU A 64 12.42 4.85 -2.66
CA GLU A 64 11.50 5.90 -2.21
C GLU A 64 11.71 6.27 -0.74
N ASP A 65 11.26 7.47 -0.36
CA ASP A 65 11.50 8.17 0.91
C ASP A 65 11.36 7.31 2.19
N GLU A 66 11.96 7.79 3.28
CA GLU A 66 12.10 7.08 4.57
C GLU A 66 10.78 6.70 5.25
N ASN A 67 9.64 7.14 4.74
CA ASN A 67 8.34 6.87 5.33
C ASN A 67 7.30 6.44 4.29
N ILE A 68 7.14 5.12 4.18
CA ILE A 68 6.19 4.50 3.24
C ILE A 68 5.00 3.95 4.02
N PHE A 69 3.79 4.25 3.55
CA PHE A 69 2.54 3.66 4.04
C PHE A 69 1.87 2.79 2.98
N LEU A 70 1.35 1.64 3.38
CA LEU A 70 0.47 0.80 2.58
C LEU A 70 -0.95 0.86 3.15
N VAL A 71 -1.87 1.41 2.38
CA VAL A 71 -3.31 1.43 2.66
C VAL A 71 -3.96 0.21 2.00
N TRP A 72 -4.50 -0.70 2.80
CA TRP A 72 -5.03 -1.97 2.29
C TRP A 72 -6.53 -2.09 2.55
N PHE A 73 -7.36 -1.96 1.51
CA PHE A 73 -8.80 -2.19 1.62
C PHE A 73 -9.11 -3.69 1.57
N LYS A 74 -9.95 -4.19 2.48
CA LYS A 74 -10.33 -5.62 2.57
C LYS A 74 -11.10 -6.10 1.34
N GLU A 75 -11.97 -5.26 0.77
CA GLU A 75 -12.79 -5.60 -0.40
C GLU A 75 -12.06 -5.25 -1.72
N SER A 76 -10.93 -5.89 -2.04
CA SER A 76 -10.24 -5.66 -3.32
C SER A 76 -10.32 -6.91 -4.22
N ASN A 77 -10.73 -6.71 -5.47
CA ASN A 77 -10.89 -7.80 -6.46
C ASN A 77 -9.73 -7.84 -7.47
N TYR A 78 -8.59 -7.23 -7.15
CA TYR A 78 -7.47 -7.10 -8.08
C TYR A 78 -6.51 -8.29 -7.97
N ASN A 79 -6.79 -9.34 -8.74
CA ASN A 79 -6.01 -10.59 -8.75
C ASN A 79 -4.58 -10.43 -9.31
N PHE A 80 -4.26 -9.28 -9.91
CA PHE A 80 -2.93 -8.96 -10.43
C PHE A 80 -2.01 -8.28 -9.40
N LEU A 81 -2.52 -7.93 -8.22
CA LEU A 81 -1.72 -7.37 -7.13
C LEU A 81 -1.17 -8.49 -6.24
N PHE A 82 -0.04 -8.24 -5.57
CA PHE A 82 0.35 -9.08 -4.44
C PHE A 82 -0.69 -8.97 -3.34
N THR A 83 -1.05 -10.09 -2.73
CA THR A 83 -1.85 -10.11 -1.52
C THR A 83 -1.08 -9.52 -0.35
N LEU A 84 -1.79 -9.07 0.68
CA LEU A 84 -1.16 -8.57 1.91
C LEU A 84 -0.24 -9.64 2.54
N ASP A 85 -0.66 -10.90 2.57
CA ASP A 85 0.14 -12.02 3.08
C ASP A 85 1.44 -12.21 2.28
N GLU A 86 1.38 -12.12 0.95
CA GLU A 86 2.58 -12.20 0.11
C GLU A 86 3.52 -11.03 0.38
N LEU A 87 2.99 -9.82 0.56
CA LEU A 87 3.80 -8.66 0.92
C LEU A 87 4.45 -8.84 2.29
N GLN A 88 3.70 -9.27 3.31
CA GLN A 88 4.19 -9.45 4.69
C GLN A 88 5.26 -10.54 4.81
N LYS A 89 5.21 -11.58 3.95
CA LYS A 89 6.25 -12.62 3.89
C LYS A 89 7.59 -12.13 3.36
N ASN A 90 7.58 -11.12 2.49
CA ASN A 90 8.76 -10.67 1.75
C ASN A 90 9.25 -9.29 2.19
N ILE A 91 8.39 -8.54 2.90
CA ILE A 91 8.64 -7.18 3.31
C ILE A 91 8.16 -7.03 4.74
N ARG A 92 9.08 -6.66 5.64
CA ARG A 92 8.73 -6.36 7.01
C ARG A 92 7.86 -5.12 7.06
N MET A 93 6.66 -5.31 7.59
CA MET A 93 5.68 -4.25 7.78
C MET A 93 5.20 -4.24 9.22
N LYS A 94 4.88 -3.05 9.71
CA LYS A 94 4.21 -2.85 10.99
C LYS A 94 2.83 -2.29 10.74
N GLU A 95 1.81 -2.91 11.34
CA GLU A 95 0.46 -2.35 11.33
C GLU A 95 0.46 -1.02 12.10
N VAL A 96 -0.12 0.00 11.48
CA VAL A 96 -0.28 1.36 12.02
C VAL A 96 -1.71 1.54 12.49
N VAL A 97 -2.67 1.02 11.73
CA VAL A 97 -4.09 1.06 12.11
C VAL A 97 -4.81 -0.16 11.55
N HIS A 98 -5.75 -0.67 12.34
CA HIS A 98 -6.71 -1.69 11.94
C HIS A 98 -8.11 -1.07 11.90
N LEU A 99 -8.80 -1.17 10.77
CA LEU A 99 -10.15 -0.63 10.58
C LEU A 99 -11.09 -1.71 10.02
N LYS A 100 -12.39 -1.44 10.07
CA LYS A 100 -13.39 -2.41 9.63
C LYS A 100 -13.25 -2.79 8.15
N ASP A 101 -12.91 -1.83 7.30
CA ASP A 101 -12.87 -1.97 5.84
C ASP A 101 -11.45 -2.03 5.27
N GLY A 102 -10.43 -2.04 6.12
CA GLY A 102 -9.04 -2.12 5.71
C GLY A 102 -8.07 -1.84 6.83
N ASP A 103 -6.78 -1.91 6.51
CA ASP A 103 -5.69 -1.75 7.46
C ASP A 103 -4.62 -0.85 6.83
N ILE A 104 -3.84 -0.14 7.65
CA ILE A 104 -2.69 0.65 7.18
C ILE A 104 -1.43 0.09 7.80
N TYR A 105 -0.40 -0.09 6.97
CA TYR A 105 0.90 -0.58 7.37
C TYR A 105 1.98 0.44 7.05
N THR A 106 3.09 0.38 7.77
CA THR A 106 4.34 1.07 7.42
C THR A 106 5.45 0.05 7.18
N PHE A 107 6.36 0.37 6.25
CA PHE A 107 7.49 -0.47 5.90
C PHE A 107 8.62 -0.27 6.92
N LEU A 108 9.20 -1.35 7.45
CA LEU A 108 10.30 -1.28 8.42
C LEU A 108 11.65 -1.35 7.71
N LYS A 109 12.57 -0.43 8.03
CA LYS A 109 13.89 -0.29 7.39
C LYS A 109 14.92 -1.39 7.74
N HIS A 110 14.64 -2.25 8.74
CA HIS A 110 15.54 -3.33 9.15
C HIS A 110 15.29 -4.62 8.35
N ASP A 111 15.91 -4.70 7.17
CA ASP A 111 16.54 -5.90 6.58
C ASP A 111 16.86 -5.64 5.10
N LEU A 112 17.60 -4.57 4.86
CA LEU A 112 18.00 -4.15 3.52
C LEU A 112 19.53 -4.06 3.39
N ASN A 113 20.26 -4.94 4.08
CA ASN A 113 21.68 -5.20 3.85
C ASN A 113 21.86 -6.28 2.77
#